data_AF-A0A1V5DI04-F1
#
_entry.id   AF-A0A1V5DI04-F1
#
_cell.length_a   1.000
_cell.length_b   1.000
_cell.length_c   1.000
_cell.angle_alpha   90.00
_cell.angle_beta   90.00
_cell.angle_gamma   90.00
#
_symmetry.space_group_name_H-M   'P 1'
#
loop_
_entity.id
_entity.type
_entity.pdbx_description
1 polymer ?
#
loop_
_entity_poly.entity_id
_entity_poly.type
_entity_poly.pdbx_seq_one_letter_code
_entity_poly.pdbx_strand_id
1 'polypeptide(L)'
;MKAYSLTEFLTTSALLNYQLCSKQLNWDSITMVILEGRPISTEDQNILSQVFDYLSNVYGKMERNLGPLSILHPIRATALLCRASEKIDLLDMMTCLLHDTFEDFKPAQFKDSDWINLDTAFQSFLLALPELDQRRLREQLQWLTKEPSENYYHYIGHLLDEAGGRPPVVRVKLADRLDNTLDMRIDLQDPMQGVDFFEIAFQTVFTNTYKGYLPGKPHQPTVILNGAQRLYQLFKNILLLSLIRQKKAAKDDEIARALFEALAQASMMEAQRIALHVFGYHDPDTAKFRGILMDTMAYSQSGGFDQVTPPNPTSRLNGLLMTVFDQPERESRKEQLKGLYNDKAFMIEVAVAFVIIFLNFMNDPDYYIHGISAEGVRPEL
;
A
#
# COMPACT_ATOMS: atom_id res chain seq x y z
N MET A 1 18.49 2.17 -8.80
CA MET A 1 17.02 2.27 -8.71
C MET A 1 16.69 3.57 -8.00
N LYS A 2 15.92 4.49 -8.60
CA LYS A 2 15.46 5.69 -7.86
C LYS A 2 14.48 5.21 -6.81
N ALA A 3 14.78 5.44 -5.53
CA ALA A 3 13.90 5.06 -4.43
C ALA A 3 12.53 5.76 -4.59
N TYR A 4 11.44 5.03 -4.34
CA TYR A 4 10.09 5.60 -4.27
C TYR A 4 9.96 6.42 -2.98
N SER A 5 10.43 7.67 -3.02
CA SER A 5 10.36 8.55 -1.85
C SER A 5 8.95 9.14 -1.68
N LEU A 6 8.53 9.32 -0.43
CA LEU A 6 7.26 9.99 -0.11
C LEU A 6 7.20 11.41 -0.72
N THR A 7 8.31 12.13 -0.73
CA THR A 7 8.38 13.48 -1.34
C THR A 7 8.11 13.46 -2.83
N GLU A 8 8.72 12.53 -3.58
CA GLU A 8 8.44 12.40 -5.02
C GLU A 8 6.99 11.98 -5.27
N PHE A 9 6.46 11.05 -4.47
CA PHE A 9 5.06 10.65 -4.54
C PHE A 9 4.11 11.84 -4.34
N LEU A 10 4.32 12.64 -3.29
CA LEU A 10 3.52 13.83 -3.01
C LEU A 10 3.64 14.87 -4.14
N THR A 11 4.83 15.02 -4.73
CA THR A 11 5.07 15.92 -5.87
C THR A 11 4.28 15.48 -7.10
N THR A 12 4.35 14.19 -7.45
CA THR A 12 3.59 13.61 -8.56
C THR A 12 2.09 13.70 -8.31
N SER A 13 1.64 13.38 -7.09
CA SER A 13 0.24 13.49 -6.66
C SER A 13 -0.28 14.93 -6.79
N ALA A 14 0.48 15.92 -6.32
CA ALA A 14 0.11 17.33 -6.44
C ALA A 14 0.04 17.80 -7.90
N LEU A 15 0.99 17.38 -8.73
CA LEU A 15 1.00 17.72 -10.17
C LEU A 15 -0.20 17.12 -10.90
N LEU A 16 -0.49 15.84 -10.67
CA LEU A 16 -1.66 15.15 -11.24
C LEU A 16 -2.97 15.80 -10.78
N ASN A 17 -3.09 16.09 -9.49
CA ASN A 17 -4.26 16.78 -8.94
C ASN A 17 -4.45 18.16 -9.58
N TYR A 18 -3.37 18.91 -9.78
CA TYR A 18 -3.42 20.21 -10.47
C TYR A 18 -3.93 20.08 -11.91
N GLN A 19 -3.48 19.06 -12.66
CA GLN A 19 -3.98 18.80 -14.02
C GLN A 19 -5.47 18.40 -14.03
N LEU A 20 -5.89 17.54 -13.09
CA LEU A 20 -7.28 17.09 -12.97
C LEU A 20 -8.25 18.21 -12.57
N CYS A 21 -7.80 19.19 -11.80
CA CYS A 21 -8.61 20.36 -11.42
C CYS A 21 -8.58 21.49 -12.47
N SER A 22 -7.88 21.32 -13.59
CA SER A 22 -7.80 22.35 -14.62
C SER A 22 -9.16 22.56 -15.30
N LYS A 23 -9.43 23.81 -15.73
CA LYS A 23 -10.69 24.15 -16.44
C LYS A 23 -10.82 23.43 -17.78
N GLN A 24 -9.70 23.13 -18.42
CA GLN A 24 -9.60 22.34 -19.64
C GLN A 24 -8.72 21.13 -19.34
N LEU A 25 -9.36 20.00 -19.05
CA LEU A 25 -8.69 18.72 -18.88
C LEU A 25 -7.89 18.38 -20.13
N ASN A 26 -6.63 18.00 -19.93
CA ASN A 26 -5.73 17.57 -20.98
C ASN A 26 -5.11 16.22 -20.59
N TRP A 27 -5.60 15.15 -21.22
CA TRP A 27 -5.14 13.79 -20.96
C TRP A 27 -3.70 13.53 -21.44
N ASP A 28 -3.22 14.27 -22.44
CA ASP A 28 -1.82 14.18 -22.88
C ASP A 28 -0.88 14.68 -21.78
N SER A 29 -1.24 15.78 -21.10
CA SER A 29 -0.48 16.28 -19.95
C SER A 29 -0.44 15.26 -18.81
N ILE A 30 -1.57 14.61 -18.52
CA ILE A 30 -1.64 13.59 -17.46
C ILE A 30 -0.79 12.37 -17.85
N THR A 31 -0.87 11.94 -19.12
CA THR A 31 -0.05 10.83 -19.64
C THR A 31 1.44 11.16 -19.56
N MET A 32 1.83 12.38 -19.92
CA MET A 32 3.22 12.85 -19.81
C MET A 32 3.74 12.78 -18.37
N VAL A 33 2.91 13.10 -17.38
CA VAL A 33 3.26 12.99 -15.96
C VAL A 33 3.40 11.52 -15.53
N ILE A 34 2.44 10.66 -15.88
CA ILE A 34 2.48 9.22 -15.59
C ILE A 34 3.75 8.57 -16.17
N LEU A 35 4.11 8.94 -17.41
CA LEU A 35 5.21 8.32 -18.13
C LEU A 35 6.58 8.96 -17.85
N GLU A 36 6.62 10.02 -17.04
CA GLU A 36 7.82 10.85 -16.81
C GLU A 36 8.46 11.35 -18.13
N GLY A 37 7.61 11.72 -19.10
CA GLY A 37 8.04 12.20 -20.42
C GLY A 37 8.54 11.12 -21.39
N ARG A 38 8.46 9.83 -21.04
CA ARG A 38 8.79 8.75 -21.97
C ARG A 38 7.80 8.67 -23.13
N PRO A 39 8.25 8.34 -24.34
CA PRO A 39 7.39 8.31 -25.52
C PRO A 39 6.43 7.12 -25.49
N ILE A 40 5.22 7.34 -26.01
CA ILE A 40 4.19 6.33 -26.24
C ILE A 40 3.67 6.50 -27.67
N SER A 41 3.18 5.42 -28.29
CA SER A 41 2.64 5.50 -29.65
C SER A 41 1.38 6.36 -29.70
N THR A 42 1.09 6.98 -30.84
CA THR A 42 -0.14 7.79 -31.01
C THR A 42 -1.39 6.93 -30.87
N GLU A 43 -1.33 5.65 -31.27
CA GLU A 43 -2.44 4.71 -31.12
C GLU A 43 -2.73 4.44 -29.65
N ASP A 44 -1.71 4.09 -28.86
CA ASP A 44 -1.86 3.83 -27.43
C ASP A 44 -2.28 5.10 -26.66
N GLN A 45 -1.76 6.28 -27.05
CA GLN A 45 -2.16 7.57 -26.48
C GLN A 45 -3.66 7.85 -26.68
N ASN A 46 -4.19 7.52 -27.86
CA ASN A 46 -5.61 7.68 -28.16
C ASN A 46 -6.49 6.71 -27.36
N ILE A 47 -6.01 5.48 -27.13
CA ILE A 47 -6.71 4.50 -26.29
C ILE A 47 -6.71 4.97 -24.83
N LEU A 48 -5.56 5.40 -24.30
CA LEU A 48 -5.45 5.92 -22.93
C LEU A 48 -6.35 7.14 -22.71
N SER A 49 -6.44 8.05 -23.68
CA SER A 49 -7.34 9.21 -23.59
C SER A 49 -8.80 8.79 -23.42
N GLN A 50 -9.26 7.76 -24.15
CA GLN A 50 -10.60 7.21 -23.98
C GLN A 50 -10.79 6.55 -22.60
N VAL A 51 -9.77 5.87 -22.09
CA VAL A 51 -9.79 5.28 -20.73
C VAL A 51 -9.88 6.38 -19.68
N PHE A 52 -9.13 7.47 -19.81
CA PHE A 52 -9.21 8.59 -18.88
C PHE A 52 -10.57 9.30 -18.93
N ASP A 53 -11.15 9.49 -20.11
CA ASP A 53 -12.51 10.01 -20.25
C ASP A 53 -13.53 9.09 -19.55
N TYR A 54 -13.42 7.78 -19.76
CA TYR A 54 -14.23 6.79 -19.07
C TYR A 54 -14.08 6.91 -17.55
N LEU A 55 -12.85 6.90 -17.04
CA LEU A 55 -12.58 7.04 -15.61
C LEU A 55 -13.08 8.36 -15.03
N SER A 56 -12.99 9.47 -15.77
CA SER A 56 -13.51 10.77 -15.35
C SER A 56 -15.03 10.75 -15.22
N ASN A 57 -15.73 10.02 -16.08
CA ASN A 57 -17.18 9.87 -16.02
C ASN A 57 -17.60 8.91 -14.90
N VAL A 58 -16.85 7.83 -14.71
CA VAL A 58 -17.06 6.83 -13.66
C VAL A 58 -16.85 7.47 -12.28
N TYR A 59 -15.66 8.02 -12.02
CA TYR A 59 -15.32 8.62 -10.72
C TYR A 59 -16.00 9.98 -10.48
N GLY A 60 -16.42 10.69 -11.53
CA GLY A 60 -17.12 11.97 -11.43
C GLY A 60 -16.41 12.98 -10.52
N LYS A 61 -17.13 13.52 -9.53
CA LYS A 61 -16.59 14.41 -8.48
C LYS A 61 -16.34 13.69 -7.15
N MET A 62 -16.24 12.36 -7.14
CA MET A 62 -16.09 11.62 -5.88
C MET A 62 -14.72 11.86 -5.27
N GLU A 63 -14.67 12.08 -3.96
CA GLU A 63 -13.45 12.29 -3.18
C GLU A 63 -13.08 11.04 -2.38
N ARG A 64 -11.79 10.73 -2.23
CA ARG A 64 -11.30 9.69 -1.30
C ARG A 64 -11.49 10.15 0.13
N ASN A 65 -11.35 9.23 1.08
CA ASN A 65 -11.43 9.52 2.53
C ASN A 65 -10.52 10.67 3.01
N LEU A 66 -9.45 10.95 2.26
CA LEU A 66 -8.47 11.99 2.55
C LEU A 66 -8.79 13.33 1.85
N GLY A 67 -9.75 13.39 0.92
CA GLY A 67 -10.16 14.60 0.21
C GLY A 67 -9.81 14.68 -1.29
N PRO A 68 -8.72 14.09 -1.82
CA PRO A 68 -8.43 14.15 -3.26
C PRO A 68 -9.49 13.42 -4.10
N LEU A 69 -9.60 13.78 -5.39
CA LEU A 69 -10.48 13.08 -6.33
C LEU A 69 -10.15 11.58 -6.39
N SER A 70 -11.17 10.74 -6.43
CA SER A 70 -11.03 9.27 -6.40
C SER A 70 -10.25 8.73 -7.60
N ILE A 71 -10.39 9.37 -8.76
CA ILE A 71 -9.62 9.09 -9.98
C ILE A 71 -8.10 9.26 -9.79
N LEU A 72 -7.66 10.04 -8.79
CA LEU A 72 -6.24 10.26 -8.56
C LEU A 72 -5.52 8.97 -8.16
N HIS A 73 -6.18 8.07 -7.42
CA HIS A 73 -5.58 6.82 -6.99
C HIS A 73 -5.14 5.90 -8.15
N PRO A 74 -6.03 5.49 -9.08
CA PRO A 74 -5.61 4.64 -10.20
C PRO A 74 -4.55 5.32 -11.09
N ILE A 75 -4.61 6.66 -11.25
CA ILE A 75 -3.62 7.42 -12.02
C ILE A 75 -2.24 7.39 -11.33
N ARG A 76 -2.18 7.61 -10.02
CA ARG A 76 -0.91 7.55 -9.26
C ARG A 76 -0.35 6.14 -9.18
N ALA A 77 -1.20 5.12 -8.96
CA ALA A 77 -0.79 3.72 -9.00
C ALA A 77 -0.18 3.38 -10.37
N THR A 78 -0.79 3.85 -11.46
CA THR A 78 -0.26 3.68 -12.82
C THR A 78 1.09 4.39 -13.01
N ALA A 79 1.26 5.59 -12.45
CA ALA A 79 2.56 6.28 -12.47
C ALA A 79 3.65 5.49 -11.71
N LEU A 80 3.30 4.90 -10.56
CA LEU A 80 4.22 4.06 -9.78
C LEU A 80 4.62 2.79 -10.55
N LEU A 81 3.65 2.14 -11.20
CA LEU A 81 3.87 0.97 -12.06
C LEU A 81 4.77 1.32 -13.25
N CYS A 82 4.44 2.38 -13.98
CA CYS A 82 5.24 2.87 -15.09
C CYS A 82 6.67 3.16 -14.65
N ARG A 83 6.88 3.75 -13.47
CA ARG A 83 8.23 4.05 -12.96
C ARG A 83 9.06 2.79 -12.64
N ALA A 84 8.41 1.67 -12.28
CA ALA A 84 9.09 0.40 -12.02
C ALA A 84 9.47 -0.33 -13.32
N SER A 85 8.77 -0.04 -14.42
CA SER A 85 9.01 -0.67 -15.71
C SER A 85 9.87 0.20 -16.61
N GLU A 86 10.88 -0.36 -17.25
CA GLU A 86 11.63 0.36 -18.30
C GLU A 86 10.78 0.56 -19.56
N LYS A 87 9.95 -0.43 -19.90
CA LYS A 87 9.08 -0.43 -21.07
C LYS A 87 7.67 0.00 -20.69
N ILE A 88 7.05 0.78 -21.56
CA ILE A 88 5.65 1.14 -21.42
C ILE A 88 4.82 0.01 -22.02
N ASP A 89 3.92 -0.55 -21.22
CA ASP A 89 3.00 -1.59 -21.63
C ASP A 89 1.57 -1.07 -21.44
N LEU A 90 0.85 -0.89 -22.54
CA LEU A 90 -0.50 -0.32 -22.53
C LEU A 90 -1.46 -1.18 -21.72
N LEU A 91 -1.35 -2.51 -21.80
CA LEU A 91 -2.26 -3.42 -21.13
C LEU A 91 -2.05 -3.33 -19.61
N ASP A 92 -0.81 -3.34 -19.14
CA ASP A 92 -0.49 -3.15 -17.70
C ASP A 92 -1.00 -1.78 -17.20
N MET A 93 -0.85 -0.72 -18.00
CA MET A 93 -1.40 0.61 -17.67
C MET A 93 -2.92 0.60 -17.56
N MET A 94 -3.62 0.04 -18.55
CA MET A 94 -5.09 -0.04 -18.56
C MET A 94 -5.61 -0.87 -17.40
N THR A 95 -4.96 -2.01 -17.10
CA THR A 95 -5.29 -2.85 -15.96
C THR A 95 -5.13 -2.08 -14.65
N CYS A 96 -4.03 -1.32 -14.49
CA CYS A 96 -3.82 -0.49 -13.30
C CYS A 96 -4.81 0.67 -13.20
N LEU A 97 -5.16 1.31 -14.31
CA LEU A 97 -6.13 2.40 -14.34
C LEU A 97 -7.54 1.94 -13.97
N LEU A 98 -7.91 0.71 -14.35
CA LEU A 98 -9.27 0.19 -14.21
C LEU A 98 -9.46 -0.75 -13.00
N HIS A 99 -8.40 -1.09 -12.26
CA HIS A 99 -8.42 -2.17 -11.25
C HIS A 99 -9.52 -2.03 -10.18
N ASP A 100 -9.77 -0.81 -9.71
CA ASP A 100 -10.77 -0.51 -8.67
C ASP A 100 -12.18 -0.24 -9.25
N THR A 101 -12.32 -0.08 -10.56
CA THR A 101 -13.58 0.37 -11.17
C THR A 101 -14.72 -0.61 -10.93
N PHE A 102 -14.46 -1.91 -10.94
CA PHE A 102 -15.52 -2.90 -10.71
C PHE A 102 -15.83 -3.15 -9.23
N GLU A 103 -14.93 -2.77 -8.31
CA GLU A 103 -15.18 -2.83 -6.87
C GLU A 103 -15.97 -1.60 -6.39
N ASP A 104 -15.58 -0.41 -6.86
CA ASP A 104 -16.14 0.87 -6.43
C ASP A 104 -17.50 1.17 -7.07
N PHE A 105 -17.75 0.71 -8.30
CA PHE A 105 -18.93 1.09 -9.08
C PHE A 105 -19.85 -0.09 -9.34
N LYS A 106 -21.06 -0.02 -8.75
CA LYS A 106 -22.11 -1.02 -8.99
C LYS A 106 -23.13 -0.45 -9.96
N PRO A 107 -23.63 -1.23 -10.95
CA PRO A 107 -24.61 -0.75 -11.94
C PRO A 107 -25.84 -0.08 -11.32
N ALA A 108 -26.26 -0.53 -10.13
CA ALA A 108 -27.38 0.04 -9.38
C ALA A 108 -27.20 1.51 -8.93
N GLN A 109 -26.00 2.07 -9.02
CA GLN A 109 -25.70 3.46 -8.65
C GLN A 109 -25.99 4.46 -9.79
N PHE A 110 -26.21 3.99 -11.01
CA PHE A 110 -26.46 4.82 -12.19
C PHE A 110 -27.92 4.73 -12.65
N LYS A 111 -28.40 5.78 -13.30
CA LYS A 111 -29.62 5.69 -14.11
C LYS A 111 -29.34 4.82 -15.32
N ASP A 112 -30.33 4.08 -15.82
CA ASP A 112 -30.17 3.15 -16.94
C ASP A 112 -29.47 3.78 -18.17
N SER A 113 -29.76 5.05 -18.47
CA SER A 113 -29.11 5.80 -19.57
C SER A 113 -27.63 6.08 -19.34
N ASP A 114 -27.25 6.39 -18.09
CA ASP A 114 -25.87 6.71 -17.75
C ASP A 114 -25.02 5.44 -17.74
N TRP A 115 -25.59 4.33 -17.29
CA TRP A 115 -24.96 3.00 -17.38
C TRP A 115 -24.71 2.57 -18.83
N ILE A 116 -25.70 2.72 -19.73
CA ILE A 116 -25.54 2.39 -21.15
C ILE A 116 -24.39 3.20 -21.78
N ASN A 117 -24.28 4.48 -21.44
CA ASN A 117 -23.20 5.34 -21.94
C ASN A 117 -21.83 4.87 -21.42
N LEU A 118 -21.72 4.52 -20.14
CA LEU A 118 -20.48 4.00 -19.55
C LEU A 118 -20.09 2.64 -20.13
N ASP A 119 -21.03 1.72 -20.31
CA ASP A 119 -20.77 0.43 -20.97
C ASP A 119 -20.34 0.64 -22.43
N THR A 120 -21.00 1.53 -23.17
CA THR A 120 -20.61 1.89 -24.55
C THR A 120 -19.19 2.46 -24.60
N ALA A 121 -18.84 3.35 -23.67
CA ALA A 121 -17.48 3.89 -23.56
C ALA A 121 -16.45 2.80 -23.24
N PHE A 122 -16.78 1.89 -22.31
CA PHE A 122 -15.93 0.74 -21.97
C PHE A 122 -15.69 -0.17 -23.18
N GLN A 123 -16.75 -0.52 -23.91
CA GLN A 123 -16.62 -1.34 -25.12
C GLN A 123 -15.82 -0.61 -26.22
N SER A 124 -15.92 0.72 -26.33
CA SER A 124 -15.22 1.50 -27.36
C SER A 124 -13.70 1.34 -27.29
N PHE A 125 -13.09 1.62 -26.13
CA PHE A 125 -11.64 1.48 -26.01
C PHE A 125 -11.20 0.02 -25.96
N LEU A 126 -12.05 -0.88 -25.49
CA LEU A 126 -11.76 -2.31 -25.51
C LEU A 126 -11.65 -2.83 -26.94
N LEU A 127 -12.58 -2.45 -27.83
CA LEU A 127 -12.56 -2.85 -29.25
C LEU A 127 -11.36 -2.28 -30.03
N ALA A 128 -10.71 -1.24 -29.51
CA ALA A 128 -9.46 -0.71 -30.07
C ALA A 128 -8.24 -1.61 -29.77
N LEU A 129 -8.34 -2.52 -28.80
CA LEU A 129 -7.28 -3.48 -28.47
C LEU A 129 -7.37 -4.74 -29.37
N PRO A 130 -6.25 -5.45 -29.59
CA PRO A 130 -6.27 -6.79 -30.17
C PRO A 130 -7.15 -7.75 -29.34
N GLU A 131 -7.86 -8.68 -29.98
CA GLU A 131 -8.80 -9.61 -29.32
C GLU A 131 -8.17 -10.40 -28.16
N LEU A 132 -6.89 -10.76 -28.28
CA LEU A 132 -6.16 -11.43 -27.21
C LEU A 132 -6.00 -10.52 -25.98
N ASP A 133 -5.67 -9.25 -26.18
CA ASP A 133 -5.47 -8.28 -25.10
C ASP A 133 -6.79 -7.84 -24.47
N GLN A 134 -7.88 -7.82 -25.25
CA GLN A 134 -9.22 -7.64 -24.70
C GLN A 134 -9.58 -8.73 -23.66
N ARG A 135 -9.34 -10.00 -24.02
CA ARG A 135 -9.58 -11.13 -23.10
C ARG A 135 -8.70 -11.03 -21.87
N ARG A 136 -7.40 -10.74 -22.06
CA ARG A 136 -6.45 -10.59 -20.96
C ARG A 136 -6.83 -9.46 -20.02
N LEU A 137 -7.23 -8.30 -20.53
CA LEU A 137 -7.67 -7.16 -19.70
C LEU A 137 -8.86 -7.57 -18.83
N ARG A 138 -9.87 -8.22 -19.41
CA ARG A 138 -11.06 -8.68 -18.67
C ARG A 138 -10.70 -9.69 -17.57
N GLU A 139 -9.87 -10.68 -17.89
CA GLU A 139 -9.38 -11.68 -16.91
C GLU A 139 -8.63 -10.99 -15.77
N GLN A 140 -7.70 -10.08 -16.09
CA GLN A 140 -6.91 -9.37 -15.09
C GLN A 140 -7.78 -8.50 -14.17
N LEU A 141 -8.75 -7.77 -14.73
CA LEU A 141 -9.66 -6.94 -13.95
C LEU A 141 -10.59 -7.80 -13.07
N GLN A 142 -11.04 -8.95 -13.57
CA GLN A 142 -11.82 -9.90 -12.77
C GLN A 142 -11.02 -10.38 -11.55
N TRP A 143 -9.76 -10.78 -11.73
CA TRP A 143 -8.93 -11.26 -10.63
C TRP A 143 -8.54 -10.16 -9.64
N LEU A 144 -8.45 -8.91 -10.11
CA LEU A 144 -8.17 -7.75 -9.25
C LEU A 144 -9.40 -7.28 -8.46
N THR A 145 -10.61 -7.68 -8.85
CA THR A 145 -11.84 -7.27 -8.18
C THR A 145 -12.13 -8.19 -6.99
N LYS A 146 -12.25 -7.61 -5.80
CA LYS A 146 -12.59 -8.38 -4.60
C LYS A 146 -14.11 -8.57 -4.48
N GLU A 147 -14.55 -9.81 -4.26
CA GLU A 147 -15.97 -10.09 -4.04
C GLU A 147 -16.44 -9.54 -2.67
N PRO A 148 -17.68 -9.02 -2.54
CA PRO A 148 -18.16 -8.40 -1.31
C PRO A 148 -18.18 -9.33 -0.08
N SER A 149 -18.44 -10.63 -0.29
CA SER A 149 -18.47 -11.66 0.75
C SER A 149 -17.10 -12.21 1.11
N GLU A 150 -16.08 -11.91 0.29
CA GLU A 150 -14.75 -12.46 0.44
C GLU A 150 -13.95 -11.69 1.49
N ASN A 151 -13.13 -12.39 2.28
CA ASN A 151 -12.19 -11.74 3.19
C ASN A 151 -10.89 -11.37 2.44
N TYR A 152 -10.05 -10.54 3.03
CA TYR A 152 -8.84 -10.06 2.34
C TYR A 152 -7.84 -11.18 2.00
N TYR A 153 -7.71 -12.20 2.86
CA TYR A 153 -6.77 -13.31 2.65
C TYR A 153 -7.18 -14.20 1.49
N HIS A 154 -8.47 -14.53 1.42
CA HIS A 154 -9.01 -15.36 0.35
C HIS A 154 -8.86 -14.64 -0.99
N TYR A 155 -9.17 -13.34 -1.02
CA TYR A 155 -9.00 -12.50 -2.20
C TYR A 155 -7.55 -12.48 -2.70
N ILE A 156 -6.58 -12.19 -1.82
CA ILE A 156 -5.17 -12.19 -2.22
C ILE A 156 -4.71 -13.60 -2.60
N GLY A 157 -5.14 -14.62 -1.88
CA GLY A 157 -4.85 -16.02 -2.20
C GLY A 157 -5.31 -16.40 -3.60
N HIS A 158 -6.59 -16.18 -3.88
CA HIS A 158 -7.23 -16.40 -5.18
C HIS A 158 -6.56 -15.59 -6.29
N LEU A 159 -6.34 -14.27 -6.08
CA LEU A 159 -5.64 -13.42 -7.04
C LEU A 159 -4.27 -13.99 -7.40
N LEU A 160 -3.50 -14.47 -6.42
CA LEU A 160 -2.17 -15.02 -6.65
C LEU A 160 -2.20 -16.43 -7.28
N ASP A 161 -3.22 -17.24 -6.96
CA ASP A 161 -3.44 -18.56 -7.58
C ASP A 161 -3.84 -18.42 -9.05
N GLU A 162 -4.80 -17.54 -9.35
CA GLU A 162 -5.27 -17.23 -10.70
C GLU A 162 -4.23 -16.49 -11.54
N ALA A 163 -3.44 -15.62 -10.91
CA ALA A 163 -2.29 -15.03 -11.57
C ALA A 163 -1.39 -16.14 -12.13
N GLY A 164 -1.26 -17.30 -11.46
CA GLY A 164 -0.75 -18.53 -12.10
C GLY A 164 0.62 -18.37 -12.78
N GLY A 165 1.46 -17.47 -12.27
CA GLY A 165 2.75 -17.12 -12.89
C GLY A 165 2.69 -16.01 -13.95
N ARG A 166 1.58 -15.29 -14.10
CA ARG A 166 1.42 -14.07 -14.91
C ARG A 166 1.79 -12.85 -14.06
N PRO A 167 2.95 -12.21 -14.30
CA PRO A 167 3.39 -11.09 -13.48
C PRO A 167 2.50 -9.82 -13.50
N PRO A 168 1.81 -9.45 -14.60
CA PRO A 168 1.02 -8.21 -14.67
C PRO A 168 0.08 -7.93 -13.49
N VAL A 169 -0.69 -8.93 -13.08
CA VAL A 169 -1.68 -8.79 -11.98
C VAL A 169 -0.97 -8.50 -10.66
N VAL A 170 0.16 -9.18 -10.42
CA VAL A 170 0.99 -8.97 -9.22
C VAL A 170 1.63 -7.58 -9.24
N ARG A 171 2.14 -7.13 -10.40
CA ARG A 171 2.68 -5.77 -10.58
C ARG A 171 1.64 -4.72 -10.24
N VAL A 172 0.44 -4.84 -10.82
CA VAL A 172 -0.66 -3.90 -10.58
C VAL A 172 -1.06 -3.90 -9.10
N LYS A 173 -1.17 -5.08 -8.47
CA LYS A 173 -1.55 -5.15 -7.05
C LYS A 173 -0.50 -4.55 -6.12
N LEU A 174 0.78 -4.72 -6.45
CA LEU A 174 1.88 -4.08 -5.71
C LEU A 174 1.87 -2.55 -5.90
N ALA A 175 1.62 -2.07 -7.12
CA ALA A 175 1.52 -0.64 -7.40
C ALA A 175 0.32 0.03 -6.68
N ASP A 176 -0.84 -0.62 -6.67
CA ASP A 176 -2.01 -0.25 -5.86
C ASP A 176 -1.64 -0.15 -4.37
N ARG A 177 -1.05 -1.21 -3.81
CA ARG A 177 -0.67 -1.21 -2.39
C ARG A 177 0.41 -0.19 -2.07
N LEU A 178 1.32 0.09 -2.99
CA LEU A 178 2.32 1.14 -2.84
C LEU A 178 1.68 2.52 -2.81
N ASP A 179 0.76 2.84 -3.74
CA ASP A 179 -0.01 4.08 -3.70
C ASP A 179 -0.75 4.22 -2.37
N ASN A 180 -1.52 3.20 -1.98
CA ASN A 180 -2.27 3.20 -0.74
C ASN A 180 -1.39 3.40 0.51
N THR A 181 -0.14 2.94 0.47
CA THR A 181 0.82 3.10 1.57
C THR A 181 1.37 4.52 1.63
N LEU A 182 1.70 5.11 0.48
CA LEU A 182 2.22 6.47 0.37
C LEU A 182 1.12 7.53 0.57
N ASP A 183 -0.13 7.21 0.22
CA ASP A 183 -1.31 8.08 0.36
C ASP A 183 -1.85 8.10 1.81
N MET A 184 -1.28 7.36 2.78
CA MET A 184 -1.79 7.35 4.17
C MET A 184 -1.64 8.70 4.92
N ARG A 185 -0.96 9.67 4.29
CA ARG A 185 -0.63 10.99 4.85
C ARG A 185 -0.90 12.08 3.82
N ILE A 186 -1.46 13.18 4.32
CA ILE A 186 -1.46 14.46 3.61
C ILE A 186 -0.53 15.38 4.39
N ASP A 187 0.76 15.27 4.12
CA ASP A 187 1.79 16.12 4.71
C ASP A 187 2.42 16.98 3.59
N LEU A 188 2.81 18.22 3.89
CA LEU A 188 3.51 19.08 2.92
C LEU A 188 4.93 18.55 2.61
N GLN A 189 5.54 17.87 3.57
CA GLN A 189 6.90 17.33 3.53
C GLN A 189 6.96 16.07 4.40
N ASP A 190 7.90 15.17 4.12
CA ASP A 190 8.12 13.98 4.94
C ASP A 190 8.43 14.40 6.40
N PRO A 191 7.65 13.95 7.40
CA PRO A 191 7.91 14.23 8.81
C PRO A 191 9.27 13.71 9.32
N MET A 192 9.85 12.72 8.62
CA MET A 192 11.18 12.18 8.89
C MET A 192 12.29 12.82 8.05
N GLN A 193 12.01 13.89 7.29
CA GLN A 193 13.06 14.56 6.53
C GLN A 193 14.19 15.04 7.46
N GLY A 194 15.39 14.48 7.29
CA GLY A 194 16.56 14.77 8.14
C GLY A 194 16.56 14.08 9.50
N VAL A 195 15.65 13.11 9.74
CA VAL A 195 15.58 12.33 10.98
C VAL A 195 15.94 10.88 10.68
N ASP A 196 17.00 10.38 11.31
CA ASP A 196 17.42 8.99 11.17
C ASP A 196 16.88 8.14 12.35
N PHE A 197 15.93 7.25 12.04
CA PHE A 197 15.36 6.33 13.02
C PHE A 197 16.41 5.38 13.61
N PHE A 198 17.32 4.86 12.78
CA PHE A 198 18.33 3.90 13.23
C PHE A 198 19.38 4.59 14.10
N GLU A 199 19.77 5.82 13.77
CA GLU A 199 20.63 6.62 14.65
C GLU A 199 19.96 6.84 16.02
N ILE A 200 18.68 7.25 16.05
CA ILE A 200 17.92 7.46 17.29
C ILE A 200 17.84 6.17 18.11
N ALA A 201 17.49 5.04 17.47
CA ALA A 201 17.40 3.75 18.14
C ALA A 201 18.76 3.31 18.70
N PHE A 202 19.83 3.47 17.91
CA PHE A 202 21.19 3.14 18.33
C PHE A 202 21.64 4.02 19.51
N GLN A 203 21.47 5.34 19.41
CA GLN A 203 21.82 6.25 20.51
C GLN A 203 21.03 5.95 21.78
N THR A 204 19.74 5.62 21.65
CA THR A 204 18.89 5.24 22.77
C THR A 204 19.44 4.02 23.50
N VAL A 205 19.84 2.97 22.78
CA VAL A 205 20.29 1.70 23.36
C VAL A 205 21.73 1.79 23.89
N PHE A 206 22.64 2.36 23.09
CA PHE A 206 24.08 2.22 23.33
C PHE A 206 24.74 3.40 24.03
N THR A 207 24.06 4.54 24.16
CA THR A 207 24.65 5.73 24.81
C THR A 207 23.91 6.07 26.10
N ASN A 208 24.66 6.63 27.06
CA ASN A 208 24.13 7.16 28.31
C ASN A 208 23.93 8.69 28.26
N THR A 209 24.40 9.35 27.19
CA THR A 209 24.33 10.80 27.01
C THR A 209 23.10 11.24 26.22
N TYR A 210 22.50 10.36 25.42
CA TYR A 210 21.29 10.67 24.65
C TYR A 210 20.13 11.06 25.57
N LYS A 211 19.45 12.16 25.24
CA LYS A 211 18.38 12.75 26.06
C LYS A 211 16.97 12.52 25.51
N GLY A 212 16.86 11.71 24.46
CA GLY A 212 15.60 11.47 23.76
C GLY A 212 15.47 12.28 22.47
N TYR A 213 14.51 11.86 21.64
CA TYR A 213 14.20 12.53 20.39
C TYR A 213 13.25 13.70 20.65
N LEU A 214 13.65 14.89 20.21
CA LEU A 214 12.81 16.08 20.24
C LEU A 214 12.44 16.45 18.80
N PRO A 215 11.15 16.32 18.41
CA PRO A 215 10.72 16.70 17.08
C PRO A 215 10.99 18.18 16.80
N GLY A 216 11.58 18.48 15.64
CA GLY A 216 11.88 19.86 15.23
C GLY A 216 10.67 20.66 14.75
N LYS A 217 9.48 20.03 14.63
CA LYS A 217 8.23 20.66 14.19
C LYS A 217 7.19 20.54 15.31
N PRO A 218 6.18 21.44 15.36
CA PRO A 218 5.04 21.28 16.26
C PRO A 218 4.23 20.03 15.94
N HIS A 219 3.52 19.52 16.95
CA HIS A 219 2.55 18.44 16.77
C HIS A 219 1.45 18.89 15.80
N GLN A 220 1.28 18.16 14.69
CA GLN A 220 0.25 18.44 13.69
C GLN A 220 -1.14 18.05 14.23
N PRO A 221 -2.17 18.91 14.09
CA PRO A 221 -3.51 18.58 14.52
C PRO A 221 -4.07 17.35 13.79
N THR A 222 -5.12 16.76 14.38
CA THR A 222 -5.79 15.50 14.00
C THR A 222 -5.66 15.10 12.53
N VAL A 223 -4.98 13.99 12.31
CA VAL A 223 -4.90 13.28 11.04
C VAL A 223 -6.14 12.37 10.85
N ILE A 224 -6.59 12.24 9.61
CA ILE A 224 -7.75 11.39 9.25
C ILE A 224 -7.50 9.91 9.60
N LEU A 225 -6.26 9.45 9.45
CA LEU A 225 -5.79 8.14 9.90
C LEU A 225 -4.80 8.27 11.05
N ASN A 226 -5.11 7.65 12.19
CA ASN A 226 -4.19 7.60 13.32
C ASN A 226 -3.13 6.48 13.15
N GLY A 227 -2.14 6.44 14.06
CA GLY A 227 -1.05 5.46 14.01
C GLY A 227 -1.50 4.00 13.96
N ALA A 228 -2.53 3.62 14.73
CA ALA A 228 -3.03 2.25 14.74
C ALA A 228 -3.70 1.86 13.40
N GLN A 229 -4.46 2.79 12.80
CA GLN A 229 -5.06 2.58 11.48
C GLN A 229 -4.02 2.46 10.37
N ARG A 230 -2.91 3.22 10.46
CA ARG A 230 -1.79 3.10 9.53
C ARG A 230 -1.05 1.78 9.72
N LEU A 231 -0.81 1.35 10.96
CA LEU A 231 -0.28 0.00 11.25
C LEU A 231 -1.18 -1.09 10.65
N TYR A 232 -2.50 -0.95 10.70
CA TYR A 232 -3.38 -1.92 10.04
C TYR A 232 -3.22 -1.97 8.51
N GLN A 233 -2.91 -0.85 7.84
CA GLN A 233 -2.57 -0.88 6.41
C GLN A 233 -1.22 -1.58 6.16
N LEU A 234 -0.24 -1.38 7.05
CA LEU A 234 1.04 -2.08 6.97
C LEU A 234 0.87 -3.58 7.21
N PHE A 235 -0.04 -3.98 8.09
CA PHE A 235 -0.40 -5.39 8.27
C PHE A 235 -0.89 -6.03 6.96
N LYS A 236 -1.76 -5.34 6.20
CA LYS A 236 -2.17 -5.83 4.87
C LYS A 236 -0.99 -6.02 3.92
N ASN A 237 0.03 -5.16 3.99
CA ASN A 237 1.25 -5.31 3.20
C ASN A 237 2.04 -6.54 3.65
N ILE A 238 2.17 -6.80 4.95
CA ILE A 238 2.81 -8.02 5.47
C ILE A 238 2.14 -9.28 4.91
N LEU A 239 0.80 -9.30 4.89
CA LEU A 239 0.04 -10.42 4.30
C LEU A 239 0.35 -10.60 2.82
N LEU A 240 0.23 -9.53 2.03
CA LEU A 240 0.47 -9.57 0.59
C LEU A 240 1.90 -10.04 0.28
N LEU A 241 2.90 -9.43 0.90
CA LEU A 241 4.31 -9.74 0.66
C LEU A 241 4.64 -11.19 1.07
N SER A 242 4.07 -11.67 2.18
CA SER A 242 4.22 -13.07 2.61
C SER A 242 3.63 -14.04 1.59
N LEU A 243 2.37 -13.79 1.14
CA LEU A 243 1.69 -14.67 0.19
C LEU A 243 2.36 -14.68 -1.19
N ILE A 244 2.85 -13.53 -1.67
CA ILE A 244 3.63 -13.44 -2.92
C ILE A 244 4.84 -14.37 -2.85
N ARG A 245 5.62 -14.31 -1.76
CA ARG A 245 6.81 -15.14 -1.58
C ARG A 245 6.50 -16.60 -1.38
N GLN A 246 5.54 -16.92 -0.51
CA GLN A 246 5.10 -18.28 -0.25
C GLN A 246 4.67 -18.99 -1.55
N LYS A 247 3.90 -18.30 -2.40
CA LYS A 247 3.44 -18.83 -3.70
C LYS A 247 4.46 -18.64 -4.83
N LYS A 248 5.61 -17.99 -4.58
CA LYS A 248 6.62 -17.60 -5.57
C LYS A 248 6.01 -16.84 -6.75
N ALA A 249 4.96 -16.07 -6.48
CA ALA A 249 4.26 -15.30 -7.49
C ALA A 249 5.22 -14.22 -8.04
N ALA A 250 5.39 -14.20 -9.37
CA ALA A 250 6.27 -13.24 -10.04
C ALA A 250 7.75 -13.27 -9.59
N LYS A 251 8.27 -14.42 -9.11
CA LYS A 251 9.66 -14.57 -8.63
C LYS A 251 10.72 -14.07 -9.63
N ASP A 252 10.50 -14.34 -10.92
CA ASP A 252 11.45 -14.00 -11.99
C ASP A 252 11.08 -12.68 -12.70
N ASP A 253 10.15 -11.90 -12.14
CA ASP A 253 9.70 -10.63 -12.71
C ASP A 253 10.38 -9.43 -12.04
N GLU A 254 11.21 -8.73 -12.81
CA GLU A 254 12.00 -7.60 -12.28
C GLU A 254 11.13 -6.42 -11.85
N ILE A 255 10.00 -6.18 -12.53
CA ILE A 255 9.08 -5.07 -12.22
C ILE A 255 8.35 -5.35 -10.90
N ALA A 256 7.80 -6.55 -10.75
CA ALA A 256 7.17 -6.97 -9.49
C ALA A 256 8.17 -6.96 -8.34
N ARG A 257 9.42 -7.39 -8.57
CA ARG A 257 10.48 -7.32 -7.56
C ARG A 257 10.79 -5.87 -7.16
N ALA A 258 10.92 -4.95 -8.10
CA ALA A 258 11.13 -3.53 -7.81
C ALA A 258 9.97 -2.91 -7.01
N LEU A 259 8.72 -3.23 -7.37
CA LEU A 259 7.54 -2.76 -6.63
C LEU A 259 7.41 -3.41 -5.24
N PHE A 260 7.80 -4.68 -5.10
CA PHE A 260 7.85 -5.38 -3.82
C PHE A 260 8.84 -4.70 -2.86
N GLU A 261 10.07 -4.47 -3.33
CA GLU A 261 11.12 -3.78 -2.56
C GLU A 261 10.66 -2.36 -2.17
N ALA A 262 10.05 -1.63 -3.10
CA ALA A 262 9.49 -0.30 -2.85
C ALA A 262 8.37 -0.32 -1.79
N LEU A 263 7.45 -1.29 -1.85
CA LEU A 263 6.37 -1.45 -0.89
C LEU A 263 6.91 -1.79 0.50
N ALA A 264 7.87 -2.71 0.59
CA ALA A 264 8.54 -3.07 1.85
C ALA A 264 9.24 -1.84 2.46
N GLN A 265 10.01 -1.11 1.65
CA GLN A 265 10.71 0.10 2.09
C GLN A 265 9.74 1.21 2.55
N ALA A 266 8.70 1.51 1.76
CA ALA A 266 7.70 2.51 2.12
C ALA A 266 6.96 2.14 3.42
N SER A 267 6.65 0.85 3.60
CA SER A 267 6.01 0.33 4.80
C SER A 267 6.92 0.42 6.03
N MET A 268 8.20 0.07 5.89
CA MET A 268 9.21 0.23 6.94
C MET A 268 9.31 1.69 7.36
N MET A 269 9.46 2.62 6.40
CA MET A 269 9.56 4.05 6.69
C MET A 269 8.31 4.56 7.42
N GLU A 270 7.11 4.10 7.04
CA GLU A 270 5.89 4.48 7.75
C GLU A 270 5.84 3.95 9.19
N ALA A 271 6.28 2.70 9.41
CA ALA A 271 6.39 2.16 10.76
C ALA A 271 7.40 2.96 11.62
N GLN A 272 8.55 3.35 11.05
CA GLN A 272 9.52 4.24 11.70
C GLN A 272 8.89 5.58 12.07
N ARG A 273 8.14 6.21 11.15
CA ARG A 273 7.42 7.47 11.41
C ARG A 273 6.42 7.32 12.55
N ILE A 274 5.69 6.20 12.62
CA ILE A 274 4.73 5.95 13.70
C ILE A 274 5.46 5.83 15.04
N ALA A 275 6.54 5.03 15.11
CA ALA A 275 7.33 4.88 16.33
C ALA A 275 7.87 6.22 16.83
N LEU A 276 8.54 7.01 15.97
CA LEU A 276 9.10 8.31 16.35
C LEU A 276 8.04 9.36 16.65
N HIS A 277 6.89 9.32 15.97
CA HIS A 277 5.80 10.24 16.28
C HIS A 277 5.25 9.99 17.68
N VAL A 278 5.05 8.72 18.06
CA VAL A 278 4.58 8.40 19.41
C VAL A 278 5.64 8.73 20.44
N PHE A 279 6.90 8.33 20.21
CA PHE A 279 8.01 8.64 21.10
C PHE A 279 8.20 10.16 21.28
N GLY A 280 8.30 10.92 20.21
CA GLY A 280 8.61 12.35 20.28
C GLY A 280 7.48 13.24 20.81
N TYR A 281 6.21 12.82 20.70
CA TYR A 281 5.07 13.69 21.01
C TYR A 281 4.10 13.17 22.07
N HIS A 282 4.02 11.85 22.29
CA HIS A 282 3.00 11.26 23.15
C HIS A 282 3.61 10.49 24.34
N ASP A 283 4.81 9.92 24.18
CA ASP A 283 5.48 9.12 25.21
C ASP A 283 7.02 9.29 25.13
N PRO A 284 7.56 10.47 25.49
CA PRO A 284 8.98 10.82 25.32
C PRO A 284 9.93 10.20 26.36
N ASP A 285 9.48 9.18 27.09
CA ASP A 285 10.32 8.49 28.06
C ASP A 285 11.37 7.63 27.35
N THR A 286 12.62 8.09 27.40
CA THR A 286 13.76 7.43 26.76
C THR A 286 14.10 6.08 27.41
N ALA A 287 13.89 5.93 28.72
CA ALA A 287 14.14 4.67 29.41
C ALA A 287 13.11 3.61 28.99
N LYS A 288 11.85 4.03 28.87
CA LYS A 288 10.77 3.19 28.35
C LYS A 288 11.00 2.80 26.89
N PHE A 289 11.37 3.76 26.03
CA PHE A 289 11.68 3.48 24.63
C PHE A 289 12.86 2.50 24.49
N ARG A 290 13.92 2.66 25.32
CA ARG A 290 15.02 1.70 25.40
C ARG A 290 14.52 0.30 25.78
N GLY A 291 13.65 0.18 26.78
CA GLY A 291 13.06 -1.09 27.18
C GLY A 291 12.35 -1.79 26.02
N ILE A 292 11.47 -1.05 25.32
CA ILE A 292 10.74 -1.56 24.14
C ILE A 292 11.70 -2.06 23.06
N LEU A 293 12.76 -1.30 22.74
CA LEU A 293 13.76 -1.71 21.75
C LEU A 293 14.47 -3.01 22.15
N MET A 294 14.85 -3.15 23.42
CA MET A 294 15.53 -4.35 23.93
C MET A 294 14.63 -5.58 23.94
N ASP A 295 13.37 -5.42 24.37
CA ASP A 295 12.38 -6.49 24.39
C ASP A 295 12.04 -6.97 22.97
N THR A 296 11.83 -6.01 22.05
CA THR A 296 11.55 -6.33 20.64
C THR A 296 12.75 -7.00 19.96
N MET A 297 13.98 -6.57 20.28
CA MET A 297 15.21 -7.20 19.80
C MET A 297 15.31 -8.66 20.29
N ALA A 298 15.08 -8.91 21.58
CA ALA A 298 15.11 -10.26 22.15
C ALA A 298 14.03 -11.15 21.50
N TYR A 299 12.82 -10.62 21.28
CA TYR A 299 11.74 -11.32 20.59
C TYR A 299 12.08 -11.64 19.12
N SER A 300 12.74 -10.72 18.42
CA SER A 300 13.21 -10.99 17.05
C SER A 300 14.28 -12.08 17.01
N GLN A 301 15.25 -12.05 17.93
CA GLN A 301 16.35 -13.01 17.97
C GLN A 301 15.90 -14.43 18.32
N SER A 302 14.75 -14.58 18.99
CA SER A 302 14.15 -15.89 19.27
C SER A 302 13.30 -16.43 18.10
N GLY A 303 13.25 -15.73 16.96
CA GLY A 303 12.44 -16.11 15.79
C GLY A 303 10.97 -15.70 15.90
N GLY A 304 10.62 -14.79 16.81
CA GLY A 304 9.23 -14.40 17.07
C GLY A 304 8.52 -13.71 15.88
N PHE A 305 9.25 -13.31 14.84
CA PHE A 305 8.71 -12.74 13.61
C PHE A 305 8.72 -13.71 12.41
N ASP A 306 9.30 -14.90 12.56
CA ASP A 306 9.40 -15.88 11.46
C ASP A 306 8.05 -16.60 11.24
N GLN A 307 7.18 -16.60 12.24
CA GLN A 307 5.89 -17.29 12.20
C GLN A 307 4.81 -16.54 12.99
N VAL A 308 3.55 -16.83 12.67
CA VAL A 308 2.40 -16.44 13.48
C VAL A 308 2.48 -17.16 14.83
N THR A 309 2.53 -16.39 15.91
CA THR A 309 2.62 -16.92 17.28
C THR A 309 1.26 -16.95 17.96
N PRO A 310 0.95 -17.97 18.79
CA PRO A 310 -0.28 -17.97 19.58
C PRO A 310 -0.21 -16.92 20.70
N PRO A 311 -1.33 -16.27 21.07
CA PRO A 311 -1.36 -15.32 22.18
C PRO A 311 -0.86 -15.97 23.47
N ASN A 312 0.13 -15.37 24.13
CA ASN A 312 0.63 -15.85 25.41
C ASN A 312 1.24 -14.69 26.23
N PRO A 313 1.36 -14.82 27.56
CA PRO A 313 1.79 -13.72 28.42
C PRO A 313 3.30 -13.45 28.40
N THR A 314 4.11 -14.26 27.71
CA THR A 314 5.59 -14.13 27.70
C THR A 314 6.05 -12.90 26.91
N SER A 315 5.32 -12.53 25.86
CA SER A 315 5.56 -11.32 25.07
C SER A 315 4.23 -10.77 24.58
N ARG A 316 4.11 -9.45 24.57
CA ARG A 316 2.91 -8.75 24.10
C ARG A 316 2.75 -8.85 22.58
N LEU A 317 3.84 -9.14 21.88
CA LEU A 317 3.84 -9.38 20.43
C LEU A 317 3.31 -10.76 20.06
N ASN A 318 3.22 -11.69 21.02
CA ASN A 318 2.62 -12.99 20.77
C ASN A 318 1.13 -12.87 20.45
N GLY A 319 0.71 -13.43 19.31
CA GLY A 319 -0.66 -13.31 18.83
C GLY A 319 -1.00 -11.96 18.20
N LEU A 320 -0.05 -11.03 18.04
CA LEU A 320 -0.28 -9.68 17.50
C LEU A 320 -1.10 -9.69 16.20
N LEU A 321 -0.67 -10.50 15.23
CA LEU A 321 -1.33 -10.55 13.91
C LEU A 321 -2.77 -11.06 14.03
N MET A 322 -3.03 -12.00 14.93
CA MET A 322 -4.33 -12.62 15.14
C MET A 322 -5.28 -11.74 15.96
N THR A 323 -4.81 -11.22 17.09
CA THR A 323 -5.66 -10.58 18.09
C THR A 323 -5.93 -9.11 17.78
N VAL A 324 -4.96 -8.42 17.19
CA VAL A 324 -5.09 -6.99 16.92
C VAL A 324 -5.61 -6.73 15.51
N PHE A 325 -5.09 -7.45 14.52
CA PHE A 325 -5.30 -7.10 13.11
C PHE A 325 -6.24 -8.05 12.34
N ASP A 326 -6.14 -9.36 12.57
CA ASP A 326 -6.99 -10.39 11.96
C ASP A 326 -8.38 -10.48 12.61
N GLN A 327 -9.10 -9.37 12.60
CA GLN A 327 -10.48 -9.32 13.05
C GLN A 327 -11.42 -9.45 11.84
N PRO A 328 -12.24 -10.50 11.75
CA PRO A 328 -13.15 -10.68 10.61
C PRO A 328 -14.21 -9.57 10.58
N GLU A 329 -14.75 -9.21 11.75
CA GLU A 329 -15.78 -8.19 11.88
C GLU A 329 -15.18 -6.78 11.92
N ARG A 330 -15.80 -5.85 11.17
CA ARG A 330 -15.34 -4.46 11.08
C ARG A 330 -15.36 -3.74 12.43
N GLU A 331 -16.37 -3.95 13.25
CA GLU A 331 -16.50 -3.28 14.55
C GLU A 331 -15.50 -3.83 15.57
N SER A 332 -15.32 -5.16 15.64
CA SER A 332 -14.25 -5.78 16.45
C SER A 332 -12.88 -5.21 16.07
N ARG A 333 -12.60 -5.10 14.76
CA ARG A 333 -11.35 -4.48 14.28
C ARG A 333 -11.18 -3.05 14.76
N LYS A 334 -12.23 -2.22 14.66
CA LYS A 334 -12.18 -0.83 15.14
C LYS A 334 -11.87 -0.75 16.63
N GLU A 335 -12.47 -1.65 17.42
CA GLU A 335 -12.23 -1.72 18.86
C GLU A 335 -10.77 -2.10 19.17
N GLN A 336 -10.23 -3.14 18.52
CA GLN A 336 -8.83 -3.54 18.70
C GLN A 336 -7.85 -2.43 18.30
N LEU A 337 -8.10 -1.74 17.17
CA LEU A 337 -7.28 -0.62 16.74
C LEU A 337 -7.39 0.58 17.70
N LYS A 338 -8.56 0.81 18.29
CA LYS A 338 -8.73 1.83 19.34
C LYS A 338 -7.95 1.44 20.61
N GLY A 339 -7.97 0.16 20.99
CA GLY A 339 -7.16 -0.39 22.08
C GLY A 339 -5.67 -0.15 21.86
N LEU A 340 -5.16 -0.54 20.68
CA LEU A 340 -3.78 -0.29 20.28
C LEU A 340 -3.45 1.22 20.29
N TYR A 341 -4.35 2.06 19.79
CA TYR A 341 -4.11 3.51 19.78
C TYR A 341 -4.05 4.12 21.18
N ASN A 342 -4.79 3.59 22.15
CA ASN A 342 -4.77 4.05 23.54
C ASN A 342 -3.50 3.61 24.27
N ASP A 343 -2.95 2.45 23.92
CA ASP A 343 -1.69 1.95 24.47
C ASP A 343 -0.49 2.40 23.63
N LYS A 344 0.03 3.59 23.93
CA LYS A 344 1.16 4.20 23.20
C LYS A 344 2.43 3.34 23.24
N ALA A 345 2.69 2.69 24.38
CA ALA A 345 3.85 1.82 24.53
C ALA A 345 3.76 0.63 23.59
N PHE A 346 2.60 -0.04 23.57
CA PHE A 346 2.37 -1.15 22.66
C PHE A 346 2.37 -0.73 21.20
N MET A 347 1.82 0.45 20.89
CA MET A 347 1.84 0.97 19.53
C MET A 347 3.26 1.24 19.02
N ILE A 348 4.17 1.69 19.89
CA ILE A 348 5.60 1.79 19.56
C ILE A 348 6.19 0.39 19.33
N GLU A 349 5.95 -0.55 20.26
CA GLU A 349 6.44 -1.93 20.18
C GLU A 349 6.02 -2.61 18.86
N VAL A 350 4.75 -2.47 18.46
CA VAL A 350 4.21 -2.96 17.19
C VAL A 350 4.83 -2.26 15.99
N ALA A 351 5.05 -0.94 16.07
CA ALA A 351 5.71 -0.21 14.99
C ALA A 351 7.17 -0.67 14.81
N VAL A 352 7.92 -0.88 15.89
CA VAL A 352 9.29 -1.43 15.82
C VAL A 352 9.28 -2.87 15.29
N ALA A 353 8.33 -3.71 15.71
CA ALA A 353 8.14 -5.04 15.16
C ALA A 353 7.94 -5.01 13.63
N PHE A 354 7.14 -4.07 13.14
CA PHE A 354 6.89 -3.93 11.70
C PHE A 354 8.14 -3.43 10.95
N VAL A 355 8.93 -2.53 11.54
CA VAL A 355 10.25 -2.16 10.97
C VAL A 355 11.11 -3.40 10.76
N ILE A 356 11.18 -4.29 11.75
CA ILE A 356 11.97 -5.53 11.67
C ILE A 356 11.40 -6.48 10.61
N ILE A 357 10.08 -6.69 10.58
CA ILE A 357 9.43 -7.54 9.57
C ILE A 357 9.73 -7.05 8.15
N PHE A 358 9.61 -5.74 7.89
CA PHE A 358 9.92 -5.20 6.56
C PHE A 358 11.42 -5.22 6.24
N LEU A 359 12.30 -5.08 7.24
CA LEU A 359 13.73 -5.34 7.06
C LEU A 359 14.00 -6.79 6.67
N ASN A 360 13.34 -7.76 7.30
CA ASN A 360 13.48 -9.18 6.94
C ASN A 360 13.03 -9.43 5.49
N PHE A 361 11.93 -8.79 5.06
CA PHE A 361 11.55 -8.82 3.64
C PHE A 361 12.65 -8.26 2.74
N MET A 362 13.33 -7.17 3.11
CA MET A 362 14.40 -6.61 2.27
C MET A 362 15.71 -7.40 2.33
N ASN A 363 16.01 -8.05 3.46
CA ASN A 363 17.30 -8.71 3.70
C ASN A 363 17.37 -10.14 3.21
N ASP A 364 16.24 -10.86 3.23
CA ASP A 364 16.16 -12.26 2.82
C ASP A 364 15.10 -12.39 1.71
N PRO A 365 15.46 -12.80 0.48
CA PRO A 365 14.50 -12.96 -0.62
C PRO A 365 13.46 -14.06 -0.40
N ASP A 366 13.74 -15.03 0.47
CA ASP A 366 12.86 -16.17 0.75
C ASP A 366 12.01 -15.95 2.02
N TYR A 367 12.25 -14.89 2.79
CA TYR A 367 11.51 -14.62 4.03
C TYR A 367 10.02 -14.36 3.77
N TYR A 368 9.17 -15.11 4.46
CA TYR A 368 7.76 -14.81 4.66
C TYR A 368 7.38 -15.23 6.08
N ILE A 369 6.28 -14.71 6.62
CA ILE A 369 5.83 -15.13 7.95
C ILE A 369 5.02 -16.42 7.80
N HIS A 370 5.54 -17.51 8.36
CA HIS A 370 4.87 -18.81 8.44
C HIS A 370 3.53 -18.69 9.16
N GLY A 371 2.52 -19.46 8.72
CA GLY A 371 1.16 -19.38 9.27
C GLY A 371 0.26 -18.29 8.66
N ILE A 372 0.78 -17.48 7.74
CA ILE A 372 -0.06 -16.67 6.83
C ILE A 372 -0.44 -17.54 5.62
N SER A 373 -1.73 -17.60 5.32
CA SER A 373 -2.26 -18.34 4.16
C SER A 373 -3.51 -17.67 3.59
N ALA A 374 -4.00 -18.18 2.46
CA ALA A 374 -5.28 -17.77 1.88
C ALA A 374 -6.49 -18.05 2.79
N GLU A 375 -6.34 -18.95 3.77
CA GLU A 375 -7.38 -19.30 4.75
C GLU A 375 -7.37 -18.40 6.00
N GLY A 376 -6.37 -17.53 6.13
CA GLY A 376 -6.20 -16.60 7.25
C GLY A 376 -4.85 -16.71 7.94
N VAL A 377 -4.78 -16.13 9.15
CA VAL A 377 -3.56 -16.02 9.96
C VAL A 377 -3.66 -16.96 11.16
N ARG A 378 -2.85 -18.02 11.17
CA ARG A 378 -2.88 -19.05 12.23
C ARG A 378 -1.48 -19.59 12.50
N PRO A 379 -1.14 -19.97 13.74
CA PRO A 379 0.13 -20.63 14.01
C PRO A 379 0.24 -21.94 13.22
N GLU A 380 1.41 -22.22 12.65
CA GLU A 380 1.71 -23.56 12.11
C GLU A 380 1.89 -24.53 13.30
N LEU A 381 1.32 -25.73 13.17
CA LEU A 381 1.33 -26.78 14.21
C LEU A 381 2.63 -27.58 14.20
#